data_AF-A0A501X7C9-F1
#
_entry.id   AF-A0A501X7C9-F1
#
_cell.length_a   1.000
_cell.length_b   1.000
_cell.length_c   1.000
_cell.angle_alpha   90.00
_cell.angle_beta   90.00
_cell.angle_gamma   90.00
#
_symmetry.space_group_name_H-M   'P 1'
#
loop_
_entity.id
_entity.type
_entity.pdbx_description
1 polymer ?
#
loop_
_entity_poly.entity_id
_entity_poly.type
_entity_poly.pdbx_seq_one_letter_code
_entity_poly.pdbx_strand_id
1 'polypeptide(L)'
;MSEKVPCTACQTLIMPSTAERNAGLCMPCKTGNRENIEQAKAYYQKERELDKTCPFRALWREIVVQVHNDKQGFHTLSEAAQHYYAVNCLSGEVYNGGFIQYFDNSSGEHYAVAERGLQQIGALHSLALLQQAKRAVFGDLPVPTDRDQRLAATDNSVAEARLNQLDDEFYQDLDNLDIKLESYAIQTGLVNAIE
;
A
#
# COMPACT_ATOMS: atom_id res chain seq x y z
N MET A 1 -9.00 -44.18 -18.15
CA MET A 1 -8.35 -43.00 -17.52
C MET A 1 -6.97 -43.44 -17.06
N SER A 2 -5.91 -42.93 -17.67
CA SER A 2 -4.54 -43.32 -17.30
C SER A 2 -4.22 -42.82 -15.89
N GLU A 3 -3.66 -43.68 -15.05
CA GLU A 3 -3.20 -43.33 -13.72
C GLU A 3 -2.04 -42.33 -13.82
N LYS A 4 -2.04 -41.29 -12.98
CA LYS A 4 -1.00 -40.25 -12.99
C LYS A 4 0.27 -40.79 -12.34
N VAL A 5 1.43 -40.33 -12.81
CA VAL A 5 2.75 -40.71 -12.31
C VAL A 5 3.43 -39.52 -11.61
N PRO A 6 4.22 -39.71 -10.56
CA PRO A 6 4.89 -38.60 -9.88
C PRO A 6 6.05 -38.02 -10.71
N CYS A 7 6.19 -36.70 -10.67
CA CYS A 7 7.38 -36.00 -11.16
C CYS A 7 8.62 -36.45 -10.39
N THR A 8 9.70 -36.80 -11.07
CA THR A 8 10.94 -37.31 -10.44
C THR A 8 11.62 -36.28 -9.52
N ALA A 9 11.41 -34.98 -9.75
CA ALA A 9 12.00 -33.91 -8.94
C ALA A 9 11.10 -33.43 -7.78
N CYS A 10 9.82 -33.16 -8.05
CA CYS A 10 8.92 -32.50 -7.08
C CYS A 10 7.75 -33.38 -6.63
N GLN A 11 7.70 -34.65 -7.05
CA GLN A 11 6.68 -35.65 -6.69
C GLN A 11 5.22 -35.30 -7.06
N THR A 12 4.98 -34.15 -7.69
CA THR A 12 3.66 -33.77 -8.20
C THR A 12 3.20 -34.76 -9.27
N LEU A 13 1.96 -35.24 -9.16
CA LEU A 13 1.34 -36.15 -10.11
C LEU A 13 1.11 -35.50 -11.48
N ILE A 14 1.68 -36.09 -12.52
CA ILE A 14 1.59 -35.67 -13.92
C ILE A 14 1.04 -36.79 -14.81
N MET A 15 0.58 -36.43 -16.00
CA MET A 15 0.16 -37.42 -16.99
C MET A 15 1.37 -38.27 -17.45
N PRO A 16 1.22 -39.58 -17.68
CA PRO A 16 2.31 -40.42 -18.19
C PRO A 16 2.95 -39.86 -19.47
N SER A 17 2.14 -39.36 -20.41
CA SER A 17 2.62 -38.69 -21.63
C SER A 17 3.48 -37.45 -21.37
N THR A 18 3.22 -36.73 -20.27
CA THR A 18 4.06 -35.60 -19.84
C THR A 18 5.38 -36.09 -19.28
N ALA A 19 5.36 -37.15 -18.47
CA ALA A 19 6.58 -37.78 -17.96
C ALA A 19 7.46 -38.30 -19.10
N GLU A 20 6.89 -39.03 -20.07
CA GLU A 20 7.62 -39.54 -21.24
C GLU A 20 8.29 -38.40 -22.04
N ARG A 21 7.52 -37.35 -22.38
CA ARG A 21 8.04 -36.21 -23.16
C ARG A 21 9.08 -35.37 -22.43
N ASN A 22 9.10 -35.42 -21.10
CA ASN A 22 9.92 -34.54 -20.26
C ASN A 22 10.88 -35.31 -19.35
N ALA A 23 11.25 -36.54 -19.70
CA ALA A 23 12.19 -37.37 -18.92
C ALA A 23 11.81 -37.50 -17.43
N GLY A 24 10.53 -37.72 -17.14
CA GLY A 24 9.98 -37.88 -15.79
C GLY A 24 9.66 -36.57 -15.07
N LEU A 25 9.90 -35.40 -15.69
CA LEU A 25 9.67 -34.10 -15.06
C LEU A 25 8.32 -33.49 -15.42
N CYS A 26 7.71 -32.80 -14.45
CA CYS A 26 6.61 -31.89 -14.74
C CYS A 26 7.11 -30.66 -15.52
N MET A 27 6.22 -29.97 -16.23
CA MET A 27 6.58 -28.77 -16.99
C MET A 27 7.31 -27.70 -16.15
N PRO A 28 6.85 -27.34 -14.93
CA PRO A 28 7.59 -26.39 -14.09
C PRO A 28 9.00 -26.83 -13.67
N CYS A 29 9.22 -28.11 -13.39
CA CYS A 29 10.56 -28.61 -13.07
C CYS A 29 11.45 -28.61 -14.31
N LYS A 30 10.90 -28.94 -15.47
CA LYS A 30 11.62 -28.88 -16.74
C LYS A 30 12.05 -27.46 -17.10
N THR A 31 11.21 -26.46 -16.83
CA THR A 31 11.52 -25.04 -17.14
C THR A 31 12.20 -24.30 -16.00
N GLY A 32 12.52 -24.96 -14.88
CA GLY A 32 13.15 -24.32 -13.71
C GLY A 32 12.24 -23.40 -12.88
N ASN A 33 10.94 -23.34 -13.18
CA ASN A 33 10.00 -22.41 -12.52
C ASN A 33 9.29 -23.00 -11.29
N ARG A 34 9.56 -24.27 -10.95
CA ARG A 34 8.89 -24.96 -9.83
C ARG A 34 9.06 -24.21 -8.53
N GLU A 35 10.29 -23.82 -8.20
CA GLU A 35 10.60 -23.13 -6.95
C GLU A 35 9.84 -21.81 -6.83
N ASN A 36 9.89 -20.97 -7.87
CA ASN A 36 9.14 -19.70 -7.94
C ASN A 36 7.64 -19.91 -7.71
N ILE A 37 7.05 -20.97 -8.28
CA ILE A 37 5.63 -21.28 -8.10
C ILE A 37 5.32 -21.66 -6.64
N GLU A 38 6.14 -22.49 -6.01
CA GLU A 38 5.91 -22.88 -4.63
C GLU A 38 6.15 -21.71 -3.65
N GLN A 39 7.15 -20.88 -3.90
CA GLN A 39 7.37 -19.63 -3.16
C GLN A 39 6.16 -18.68 -3.29
N ALA A 40 5.66 -18.48 -4.52
CA ALA A 40 4.46 -17.65 -4.74
C ALA A 40 3.23 -18.22 -4.02
N LYS A 41 3.01 -19.54 -4.07
CA LYS A 41 1.91 -20.18 -3.32
C LYS A 41 2.03 -19.96 -1.82
N ALA A 42 3.23 -20.14 -1.26
CA ALA A 42 3.50 -19.92 0.15
C ALA A 42 3.25 -18.46 0.54
N TYR A 43 3.71 -17.52 -0.29
CA TYR A 43 3.43 -16.09 -0.13
C TYR A 43 1.93 -15.81 -0.09
N TYR A 44 1.18 -16.23 -1.11
CA TYR A 44 -0.27 -15.99 -1.15
C TYR A 44 -1.04 -16.70 -0.04
N GLN A 45 -0.54 -17.85 0.45
CA GLN A 45 -1.13 -18.50 1.62
C GLN A 45 -0.93 -17.67 2.88
N LYS A 46 0.28 -17.12 3.08
CA LYS A 46 0.57 -16.19 4.18
C LYS A 46 -0.28 -14.93 4.10
N GLU A 47 -0.39 -14.32 2.92
CA GLU A 47 -1.23 -13.13 2.70
C GLU A 47 -2.70 -13.38 3.02
N ARG A 48 -3.26 -14.51 2.57
CA ARG A 48 -4.65 -14.90 2.90
C ARG A 48 -4.86 -15.15 4.39
N GLU A 49 -3.84 -15.61 5.10
CA GLU A 49 -3.93 -15.78 6.54
C GLU A 49 -3.87 -14.44 7.27
N LEU A 50 -2.93 -13.57 6.87
CA LEU A 50 -2.85 -12.19 7.38
C LEU A 50 -4.15 -11.41 7.14
N ASP A 51 -4.80 -11.60 6.00
CA ASP A 51 -6.09 -10.96 5.72
C ASP A 51 -7.18 -11.38 6.74
N LYS A 52 -7.09 -12.58 7.32
CA LYS A 52 -8.03 -13.06 8.33
C LYS A 52 -7.62 -12.67 9.74
N THR A 53 -6.32 -12.65 10.04
CA THR A 53 -5.82 -12.58 11.42
C THR A 53 -5.25 -11.22 11.81
N CYS A 54 -4.79 -10.41 10.84
CA CYS A 54 -4.16 -9.13 11.15
C CYS A 54 -5.23 -8.07 11.47
N PRO A 55 -5.26 -7.54 12.71
CA PRO A 55 -6.25 -6.55 13.10
C PRO A 55 -6.09 -5.23 12.33
N PHE A 56 -4.87 -4.85 11.94
CA PHE A 56 -4.62 -3.63 11.16
C PHE A 56 -5.15 -3.74 9.73
N ARG A 57 -5.06 -4.93 9.11
CA ARG A 57 -5.71 -5.18 7.80
C ARG A 57 -7.22 -5.17 7.91
N ALA A 58 -7.78 -5.71 9.00
CA ALA A 58 -9.21 -5.63 9.26
C ALA A 58 -9.67 -4.17 9.43
N LEU A 59 -8.99 -3.39 10.27
CA LEU A 59 -9.23 -1.97 10.47
C LEU A 59 -9.20 -1.20 9.14
N TRP A 60 -8.14 -1.38 8.34
CA TRP A 60 -8.00 -0.71 7.06
C TRP A 60 -9.18 -1.00 6.12
N ARG A 61 -9.58 -2.27 5.99
CA ARG A 61 -10.75 -2.64 5.16
C ARG A 61 -12.04 -2.00 5.66
N GLU A 62 -12.28 -1.99 6.98
CA GLU A 62 -13.47 -1.41 7.57
C GLU A 62 -13.54 0.10 7.31
N ILE A 63 -12.44 0.82 7.55
CA ILE A 63 -12.33 2.25 7.27
C ILE A 63 -12.56 2.53 5.78
N VAL A 64 -11.89 1.79 4.88
CA VAL A 64 -12.05 1.97 3.41
C VAL A 64 -13.50 1.76 2.99
N VAL A 65 -14.16 0.70 3.49
CA VAL A 65 -15.59 0.46 3.22
C VAL A 65 -16.42 1.64 3.71
N GLN A 66 -16.20 2.11 4.94
CA GLN A 66 -16.96 3.23 5.49
C GLN A 66 -16.77 4.52 4.69
N VAL A 67 -15.53 4.84 4.28
CA VAL A 67 -15.21 6.03 3.48
C VAL A 67 -15.92 6.00 2.13
N HIS A 68 -15.97 4.85 1.45
CA HIS A 68 -16.52 4.75 0.10
C HIS A 68 -18.01 4.39 0.04
N ASN A 69 -18.64 4.01 1.16
CA ASN A 69 -20.06 3.66 1.18
C ASN A 69 -20.98 4.90 1.07
N ASP A 70 -20.53 6.07 1.52
CA ASP A 70 -21.27 7.32 1.44
C ASP A 70 -20.33 8.50 1.12
N LYS A 71 -20.82 9.55 0.45
CA LYS A 71 -20.02 10.75 0.14
C LYS A 71 -19.49 11.47 1.39
N GLN A 72 -20.16 11.31 2.53
CA GLN A 72 -19.75 11.81 3.84
C GLN A 72 -19.01 10.75 4.66
N GLY A 73 -18.77 9.56 4.11
CA GLY A 73 -18.19 8.42 4.82
C GLY A 73 -16.92 8.78 5.59
N PHE A 74 -16.01 9.50 4.94
CA PHE A 74 -14.81 10.03 5.58
C PHE A 74 -15.10 10.95 6.77
N HIS A 75 -16.07 11.86 6.66
CA HIS A 75 -16.44 12.79 7.72
C HIS A 75 -17.16 12.13 8.91
N THR A 76 -17.70 10.92 8.73
CA THR A 76 -18.30 10.13 9.82
C THR A 76 -17.28 9.37 10.67
N LEU A 77 -16.03 9.26 10.19
CA LEU A 77 -14.95 8.64 10.95
C LEU A 77 -14.60 9.46 12.19
N SER A 78 -14.10 8.80 13.23
CA SER A 78 -13.44 9.50 14.35
C SER A 78 -12.18 10.23 13.83
N GLU A 79 -11.74 11.27 14.56
CA GLU A 79 -10.53 12.02 14.19
C GLU A 79 -9.31 11.08 14.07
N ALA A 80 -9.17 10.11 14.98
CA ALA A 80 -8.11 9.12 14.92
C ALA A 80 -8.17 8.27 13.63
N ALA A 81 -9.37 7.81 13.25
CA ALA A 81 -9.55 7.03 12.03
C ALA A 81 -9.32 7.88 10.76
N GLN A 82 -9.66 9.18 10.78
CA GLN A 82 -9.33 10.10 9.68
C GLN A 82 -7.83 10.27 9.50
N HIS A 83 -7.08 10.47 10.60
CA HIS A 83 -5.61 10.53 10.55
C HIS A 83 -5.02 9.22 10.02
N TYR A 84 -5.46 8.08 10.56
CA TYR A 84 -5.00 6.76 10.13
C TYR A 84 -5.27 6.54 8.64
N TYR A 85 -6.47 6.86 8.16
CA TYR A 85 -6.83 6.75 6.75
C TYR A 85 -5.97 7.63 5.85
N ALA A 86 -5.90 8.93 6.15
CA ALA A 86 -5.25 9.90 5.30
C ALA A 86 -3.74 9.66 5.18
N VAL A 87 -3.08 9.21 6.25
CA VAL A 87 -1.65 8.86 6.23
C VAL A 87 -1.40 7.55 5.47
N ASN A 88 -2.26 6.54 5.62
CA ASN A 88 -2.18 5.31 4.79
C ASN A 88 -2.38 5.63 3.31
N CYS A 89 -3.36 6.46 2.95
CA CYS A 89 -3.54 6.92 1.57
C CYS A 89 -2.31 7.66 1.06
N LEU A 90 -1.74 8.59 1.85
CA LEU A 90 -0.50 9.28 1.48
C LEU A 90 0.62 8.28 1.17
N SER A 91 0.92 7.38 2.11
CA SER A 91 1.97 6.38 1.94
C SER A 91 1.74 5.53 0.70
N GLY A 92 0.53 4.98 0.55
CA GLY A 92 0.16 4.13 -0.58
C GLY A 92 0.26 4.84 -1.93
N GLU A 93 -0.17 6.09 -2.04
CA GLU A 93 -0.05 6.86 -3.29
C GLU A 93 1.40 7.15 -3.63
N VAL A 94 2.21 7.56 -2.64
CA VAL A 94 3.64 7.85 -2.85
C VAL A 94 4.40 6.58 -3.26
N TYR A 95 4.18 5.44 -2.61
CA TYR A 95 4.80 4.18 -3.02
C TYR A 95 4.32 3.66 -4.38
N ASN A 96 3.11 4.02 -4.81
CA ASN A 96 2.56 3.59 -6.09
C ASN A 96 3.01 4.48 -7.26
N GLY A 97 3.14 5.80 -7.04
CA GLY A 97 3.42 6.76 -8.12
C GLY A 97 3.96 8.11 -7.67
N GLY A 98 4.52 8.21 -6.47
CA GLY A 98 5.13 9.42 -5.93
C GLY A 98 4.14 10.46 -5.40
N PHE A 99 4.68 11.56 -4.87
CA PHE A 99 3.89 12.71 -4.40
C PHE A 99 3.03 13.32 -5.50
N ILE A 100 3.43 13.22 -6.77
CA ILE A 100 2.61 13.69 -7.89
C ILE A 100 1.30 12.92 -7.96
N GLN A 101 1.36 11.59 -7.87
CA GLN A 101 0.16 10.75 -7.84
C GLN A 101 -0.71 11.06 -6.60
N TYR A 102 -0.10 11.29 -5.44
CA TYR A 102 -0.84 11.68 -4.24
C TYR A 102 -1.66 12.96 -4.45
N PHE A 103 -1.07 13.99 -5.05
CA PHE A 103 -1.79 15.25 -5.33
C PHE A 103 -2.80 15.12 -6.47
N ASP A 104 -2.52 14.32 -7.50
CA ASP A 104 -3.40 14.13 -8.66
C ASP A 104 -4.65 13.29 -8.34
N ASN A 105 -4.51 12.31 -7.46
CA ASN A 105 -5.60 11.41 -7.10
C ASN A 105 -6.55 12.04 -6.07
N SER A 106 -7.69 11.38 -5.84
CA SER A 106 -8.68 11.84 -4.86
C SER A 106 -8.09 11.96 -3.46
N SER A 107 -7.13 11.10 -3.10
CA SER A 107 -6.40 11.10 -1.83
C SER A 107 -5.80 12.46 -1.45
N GLY A 108 -5.40 13.27 -2.43
CA GLY A 108 -4.84 14.61 -2.22
C GLY A 108 -5.81 15.60 -1.57
N GLU A 109 -7.13 15.37 -1.63
CA GLU A 109 -8.12 16.21 -0.95
C GLU A 109 -8.00 16.12 0.59
N HIS A 110 -7.36 15.06 1.09
CA HIS A 110 -7.13 14.82 2.52
C HIS A 110 -5.79 15.37 3.03
N TYR A 111 -5.07 16.19 2.25
CA TYR A 111 -3.75 16.74 2.62
C TYR A 111 -3.69 17.25 4.06
N ALA A 112 -4.61 18.14 4.45
CA ALA A 112 -4.59 18.77 5.78
C ALA A 112 -4.86 17.78 6.92
N VAL A 113 -5.50 16.63 6.62
CA VAL A 113 -5.69 15.55 7.59
C VAL A 113 -4.45 14.67 7.64
N ALA A 114 -3.84 14.36 6.50
CA ALA A 114 -2.59 13.60 6.44
C ALA A 114 -1.45 14.35 7.17
N GLU A 115 -1.33 15.65 6.96
CA GLU A 115 -0.34 16.51 7.64
C GLU A 115 -0.49 16.45 9.17
N ARG A 116 -1.72 16.63 9.67
CA ARG A 116 -2.02 16.49 11.10
C ARG A 116 -1.79 15.08 11.60
N GLY A 117 -2.15 14.07 10.81
CA GLY A 117 -1.91 12.66 11.13
C GLY A 117 -0.43 12.34 11.31
N LEU A 118 0.43 12.76 10.36
CA LEU A 118 1.88 12.62 10.46
C LEU A 118 2.44 13.31 11.70
N GLN A 119 1.92 14.50 12.03
CA GLN A 119 2.28 15.21 13.26
C GLN A 119 1.88 14.42 14.52
N GLN A 120 0.66 13.88 14.56
CA GLN A 120 0.16 13.10 15.71
C GLN A 120 0.93 11.80 15.93
N ILE A 121 1.32 11.10 14.86
CA ILE A 121 2.11 9.86 14.97
C ILE A 121 3.62 10.13 15.16
N GLY A 122 4.03 11.39 15.18
CA GLY A 122 5.43 11.80 15.30
C GLY A 122 6.30 11.33 14.13
N ALA A 123 5.75 11.27 12.92
CA ALA A 123 6.47 10.98 11.68
C ALA A 123 7.00 12.29 11.07
N LEU A 124 8.00 12.87 11.74
CA LEU A 124 8.45 14.23 11.47
C LEU A 124 9.23 14.35 10.15
N HIS A 125 9.88 13.28 9.71
CA HIS A 125 10.61 13.28 8.44
C HIS A 125 9.62 13.24 7.27
N SER A 126 8.67 12.30 7.28
CA SER A 126 7.59 12.23 6.29
C SER A 126 6.75 13.51 6.28
N LEU A 127 6.49 14.12 7.44
CA LEU A 127 5.81 15.41 7.54
C LEU A 127 6.58 16.53 6.81
N ALA A 128 7.89 16.61 7.04
CA ALA A 128 8.73 17.60 6.38
C ALA A 128 8.80 17.40 4.87
N LEU A 129 8.81 16.14 4.39
CA LEU A 129 8.78 15.83 2.96
C LEU A 129 7.43 16.22 2.34
N LEU A 130 6.31 15.86 2.97
CA LEU A 130 4.97 16.23 2.52
C LEU A 130 4.81 17.76 2.42
N GLN A 131 5.30 18.52 3.40
CA GLN A 131 5.24 19.98 3.40
C GLN A 131 6.11 20.61 2.30
N GLN A 132 7.28 20.04 2.04
CA GLN A 132 8.13 20.45 0.91
C GLN A 132 7.47 20.14 -0.43
N ALA A 133 6.84 18.98 -0.56
CA ALA A 133 6.10 18.58 -1.76
C ALA A 133 4.93 19.54 -2.01
N LYS A 134 4.14 19.86 -0.98
CA LYS A 134 3.08 20.87 -1.04
C LYS A 134 3.61 22.23 -1.46
N ARG A 135 4.75 22.65 -0.91
CA ARG A 135 5.35 23.96 -1.25
C ARG A 135 5.86 24.00 -2.69
N ALA A 136 6.36 22.89 -3.22
CA ALA A 136 6.80 22.80 -4.60
C ALA A 136 5.65 22.96 -5.61
N VAL A 137 4.47 22.39 -5.29
CA VAL A 137 3.29 22.40 -6.18
C VAL A 137 2.42 23.63 -5.98
N PHE A 138 2.10 23.96 -4.73
CA PHE A 138 1.08 24.96 -4.37
C PHE A 138 1.67 26.24 -3.75
N GLY A 139 2.98 26.28 -3.49
CA GLY A 139 3.60 27.39 -2.77
C GLY A 139 3.00 27.57 -1.38
N ASP A 140 2.59 28.79 -1.05
CA ASP A 140 1.95 29.12 0.23
C ASP A 140 0.42 28.92 0.21
N LEU A 141 -0.18 28.65 -0.96
CA LEU A 141 -1.62 28.43 -1.09
C LEU A 141 -2.05 27.10 -0.44
N PRO A 142 -3.29 26.98 0.05
CA PRO A 142 -3.82 25.71 0.53
C PRO A 142 -3.91 24.69 -0.62
N VAL A 143 -3.80 23.40 -0.30
CA VAL A 143 -4.06 22.32 -1.26
C VAL A 143 -5.56 22.27 -1.56
N PRO A 144 -5.99 22.44 -2.82
CA PRO A 144 -7.41 22.41 -3.18
C PRO A 144 -8.05 21.04 -2.92
N THR A 145 -9.30 21.01 -2.48
CA THR A 145 -10.11 19.77 -2.44
C THR A 145 -10.59 19.35 -3.82
N ASP A 146 -10.74 20.31 -4.74
CA ASP A 146 -11.10 20.04 -6.13
C ASP A 146 -9.94 19.40 -6.89
N ARG A 147 -10.22 18.27 -7.56
CA ARG A 147 -9.20 17.49 -8.24
C ARG A 147 -8.64 18.20 -9.47
N ASP A 148 -9.48 18.87 -10.26
CA ASP A 148 -9.04 19.51 -11.50
C ASP A 148 -8.10 20.69 -11.20
N GLN A 149 -8.34 21.40 -10.08
CA GLN A 149 -7.42 22.42 -9.59
C GLN A 149 -6.08 21.84 -9.14
N ARG A 150 -6.05 20.65 -8.53
CA ARG A 150 -4.80 19.98 -8.16
C ARG A 150 -4.03 19.52 -9.41
N LEU A 151 -4.71 18.89 -10.37
CA LEU A 151 -4.11 18.47 -11.64
C LEU A 151 -3.48 19.64 -12.41
N ALA A 152 -4.16 20.78 -12.45
CA ALA A 152 -3.62 21.98 -13.09
C ALA A 152 -2.37 22.53 -12.38
N ALA A 153 -2.24 22.31 -11.06
CA ALA A 153 -1.08 22.74 -10.29
C ALA A 153 0.11 21.78 -10.42
N THR A 154 -0.14 20.49 -10.59
CA THR A 154 0.89 19.45 -10.77
C THR A 154 1.41 19.34 -12.21
N ASP A 155 0.70 19.89 -13.21
CA ASP A 155 1.17 20.05 -14.59
C ASP A 155 2.28 21.11 -14.72
N ASN A 156 3.41 20.84 -14.06
CA ASN A 156 4.57 21.71 -13.97
C ASN A 156 5.85 20.88 -13.81
N SER A 157 6.68 20.88 -14.86
CA SER A 157 7.92 20.08 -14.92
C SER A 157 8.96 20.44 -13.86
N VAL A 158 8.96 21.68 -13.35
CA VAL A 158 9.85 22.09 -12.25
C VAL A 158 9.38 21.50 -10.93
N ALA A 159 8.05 21.50 -10.69
CA ALA A 159 7.48 20.87 -9.53
C ALA A 159 7.70 19.35 -9.58
N GLU A 160 7.41 18.71 -10.72
CA GLU A 160 7.63 17.27 -10.94
C GLU A 160 9.07 16.84 -10.64
N ALA A 161 10.07 17.55 -11.17
CA ALA A 161 11.47 17.25 -10.91
C ALA A 161 11.83 17.36 -9.41
N ARG A 162 11.21 18.30 -8.68
CA ARG A 162 11.38 18.42 -7.24
C ARG A 162 10.66 17.31 -6.48
N LEU A 163 9.47 16.92 -6.90
CA LEU A 163 8.70 15.83 -6.28
C LEU A 163 9.46 14.51 -6.40
N ASN A 164 10.04 14.18 -7.56
CA ASN A 164 10.82 12.96 -7.74
C ASN A 164 12.00 12.84 -6.75
N GLN A 165 12.66 13.96 -6.42
CA GLN A 165 13.71 13.96 -5.39
C GLN A 165 13.15 13.70 -3.99
N LEU A 166 11.95 14.21 -3.70
CA LEU A 166 11.30 14.00 -2.41
C LEU A 166 10.76 12.57 -2.27
N ASP A 167 10.35 11.97 -3.39
CA ASP A 167 9.94 10.57 -3.45
C ASP A 167 11.10 9.65 -3.06
N ASP A 168 12.29 9.87 -3.64
CA ASP A 168 13.51 9.11 -3.31
C ASP A 168 13.84 9.16 -1.82
N GLU A 169 13.66 10.32 -1.18
CA GLU A 169 13.86 10.47 0.26
C GLU A 169 12.73 9.82 1.08
N PHE A 170 11.48 9.90 0.60
CA PHE A 170 10.34 9.26 1.26
C PHE A 170 10.50 7.74 1.28
N TYR A 171 11.00 7.14 0.19
CA TYR A 171 11.21 5.70 0.09
C TYR A 171 12.24 5.13 1.07
N GLN A 172 13.08 5.98 1.67
CA GLN A 172 14.00 5.54 2.73
C GLN A 172 13.27 5.18 4.04
N ASP A 173 11.99 5.57 4.17
CA ASP A 173 11.11 5.24 5.29
C ASP A 173 11.75 5.45 6.66
N LEU A 174 12.42 6.60 6.84
CA LEU A 174 13.14 6.89 8.09
C LEU A 174 12.23 6.94 9.32
N ASP A 175 10.94 7.19 9.11
CA ASP A 175 9.92 7.18 10.16
C ASP A 175 9.34 5.79 10.44
N ASN A 176 9.56 4.78 9.59
CA ASN A 176 8.91 3.46 9.68
C ASN A 176 7.39 3.62 9.81
N LEU A 177 6.76 4.23 8.79
CA LEU A 177 5.38 4.70 8.86
C LEU A 177 4.38 3.61 9.28
N ASP A 178 4.55 2.38 8.79
CA ASP A 178 3.69 1.25 9.14
C ASP A 178 3.70 0.99 10.65
N ILE A 179 4.89 0.93 11.27
CA ILE A 179 5.05 0.69 12.71
C ILE A 179 4.41 1.84 13.53
N LYS A 180 4.57 3.08 13.08
CA LYS A 180 3.96 4.25 13.73
C LYS A 180 2.43 4.23 13.62
N LEU A 181 1.90 3.85 12.46
CA LEU A 181 0.45 3.73 12.24
C LEU A 181 -0.16 2.61 13.09
N GLU A 182 0.49 1.45 13.17
CA GLU A 182 0.06 0.35 14.05
C GLU A 182 0.05 0.78 15.51
N SER A 183 1.12 1.44 15.96
CA SER A 183 1.23 1.98 17.32
C SER A 183 0.14 3.01 17.61
N TYR A 184 -0.12 3.91 16.67
CA TYR A 184 -1.18 4.91 16.78
C TYR A 184 -2.57 4.29 16.83
N ALA A 185 -2.85 3.28 16.02
CA ALA A 185 -4.12 2.56 16.03
C ALA A 185 -4.39 1.89 17.38
N ILE A 186 -3.37 1.33 18.02
CA ILE A 186 -3.48 0.77 19.37
C ILE A 186 -3.72 1.88 20.40
N GLN A 187 -2.90 2.93 20.39
CA GLN A 187 -2.96 4.04 21.37
C GLN A 187 -4.30 4.78 21.35
N THR A 188 -4.92 4.88 20.18
CA THR A 188 -6.21 5.57 19.99
C THR A 188 -7.41 4.64 20.12
N GLY A 189 -7.19 3.34 20.38
CA GLY A 189 -8.25 2.35 20.53
C GLY A 189 -8.95 1.96 19.22
N LEU A 190 -8.36 2.27 18.06
CA LEU A 190 -8.84 1.77 16.77
C LEU A 190 -8.60 0.27 16.62
N VAL A 191 -7.53 -0.23 17.23
CA VAL A 191 -7.23 -1.66 17.38
C VAL A 191 -7.03 -1.94 18.87
N ASN A 192 -7.68 -2.99 19.37
CA ASN A 192 -7.42 -3.45 20.73
C ASN A 192 -5.99 -4.00 20.80
N ALA A 193 -5.26 -3.67 21.87
CA ALA A 193 -3.95 -4.28 22.12
C ALA A 193 -4.10 -5.81 22.10
N ILE A 194 -3.24 -6.48 21.33
CA ILE A 194 -3.17 -7.95 21.33
C ILE A 194 -2.53 -8.34 22.66
N GLU A 195 -3.30 -9.02 23.53
CA GLU A 195 -2.81 -9.60 24.78
C GLU A 195 -1.78 -10.72 24.55
#